data_AF-A0A7X7C347-F1
#
_entry.id   AF-A0A7X7C347-F1
#
_cell.length_a   1.000
_cell.length_b   1.000
_cell.length_c   1.000
_cell.angle_alpha   90.00
_cell.angle_beta   90.00
_cell.angle_gamma   90.00
#
_symmetry.space_group_name_H-M   'P 1'
#
loop_
_entity.id
_entity.type
_entity.pdbx_description
1 polymer ?
#
loop_
_entity_poly.entity_id
_entity_poly.type
_entity_poly.pdbx_seq_one_letter_code
_entity_poly.pdbx_strand_id
1 'polypeptide(L)'
;MDIVEFKRIVIKLRPSLLLVARDITGNLQDAEDVVQDVCLKIWHFRERFSEFQNVEAYGTTMVKNLSIDRVRSRKSSTDEMELINQESNTSLPDSLKLFIEL
;
A
#
# COMPACT_ATOMS: atom_id res chain seq x y z
N MET A 1 6.26 24.54 9.35
CA MET A 1 5.25 23.90 10.21
C MET A 1 5.94 23.29 11.41
N ASP A 2 5.51 23.63 12.63
CA ASP A 2 6.05 23.05 13.86
C ASP A 2 5.33 21.74 14.26
N ILE A 3 5.79 21.09 15.34
CA ILE A 3 5.21 19.81 15.80
C ILE A 3 3.77 19.95 16.33
N VAL A 4 3.40 21.11 16.87
CA VAL A 4 2.07 21.36 17.44
C VAL A 4 1.06 21.54 16.32
N GLU A 5 1.42 22.33 15.31
CA GLU A 5 0.65 22.54 14.09
C GLU A 5 0.49 21.23 13.32
N PHE A 6 1.58 20.46 13.15
CA PHE A 6 1.53 19.15 12.51
C PHE A 6 0.54 18.20 13.20
N LYS A 7 0.61 18.06 14.53
CA LYS A 7 -0.30 17.22 15.30
C LYS A 7 -1.76 17.64 15.09
N ARG A 8 -2.04 18.94 15.11
CA ARG A 8 -3.40 19.48 14.89
C ARG A 8 -3.93 19.09 13.51
N ILE A 9 -3.10 19.22 12.47
CA ILE A 9 -3.47 18.86 11.09
C ILE A 9 -3.71 17.36 10.98
N VAL A 10 -2.77 16.53 11.45
CA VAL A 10 -2.88 15.07 11.35
C VAL A 10 -4.10 14.54 12.09
N ILE A 11 -4.35 15.00 13.32
CA ILE A 11 -5.54 14.59 14.09
C ILE A 11 -6.83 14.89 13.32
N LYS A 12 -6.90 16.05 12.66
CA LYS A 12 -8.05 16.45 11.86
C LYS A 12 -8.20 15.62 10.58
N LEU A 13 -7.11 15.34 9.88
CA LEU A 13 -7.13 14.65 8.58
C LEU A 13 -7.24 13.13 8.69
N ARG A 14 -6.70 12.52 9.75
CA ARG A 14 -6.58 11.07 9.88
C ARG A 14 -7.91 10.33 9.64
N PRO A 15 -9.07 10.74 10.19
CA PRO A 15 -10.33 10.03 9.96
C PRO A 15 -10.74 10.00 8.49
N SER A 16 -10.62 11.12 7.75
CA SER A 16 -11.02 11.17 6.34
C SER A 16 -10.06 10.38 5.46
N LEU A 17 -8.75 10.46 5.73
CA LEU A 17 -7.76 9.66 5.00
C LEU A 17 -7.96 8.16 5.24
N LEU A 18 -8.29 7.76 6.47
CA LEU A 18 -8.53 6.34 6.79
C LEU A 18 -9.76 5.77 6.09
N LEU A 19 -10.83 6.56 5.95
CA LEU A 19 -11.99 6.14 5.17
C LEU A 19 -11.61 5.90 3.71
N VAL A 20 -10.92 6.86 3.08
CA VAL A 20 -10.47 6.73 1.69
C VAL A 20 -9.53 5.53 1.52
N ALA A 21 -8.56 5.36 2.43
CA ALA A 21 -7.61 4.26 2.36
C ALA A 21 -8.33 2.91 2.46
N ARG A 22 -9.22 2.76 3.45
CA ARG A 22 -9.98 1.52 3.67
C ARG A 22 -10.86 1.16 2.48
N ASP A 23 -11.50 2.15 1.86
CA ASP A 23 -12.35 1.92 0.69
C ASP A 23 -11.55 1.40 -0.51
N ILE A 24 -10.26 1.76 -0.61
CA ILE A 24 -9.37 1.28 -1.69
C ILE A 24 -8.69 -0.04 -1.33
N THR A 25 -8.12 -0.17 -0.13
CA THR A 25 -7.33 -1.36 0.28
C THR A 25 -8.20 -2.57 0.63
N GLY A 26 -9.46 -2.32 1.03
CA GLY A 26 -10.45 -3.32 1.42
C GLY A 26 -10.24 -3.92 2.81
N ASN A 27 -9.22 -3.49 3.57
CA ASN A 27 -8.99 -3.94 4.95
C ASN A 27 -8.38 -2.83 5.81
N LEU A 28 -8.61 -2.93 7.12
CA LEU A 28 -8.20 -1.90 8.08
C LEU A 28 -6.68 -1.80 8.24
N GLN A 29 -5.98 -2.94 8.28
CA GLN A 29 -4.54 -2.96 8.55
C GLN A 29 -3.75 -2.23 7.46
N ASP A 30 -3.99 -2.56 6.19
CA ASP A 30 -3.38 -1.86 5.06
C ASP A 30 -3.75 -0.38 5.03
N ALA A 31 -4.99 -0.04 5.42
CA ALA A 31 -5.44 1.34 5.46
C ALA A 31 -4.72 2.16 6.53
N GLU A 32 -4.51 1.58 7.72
CA GLU A 32 -3.78 2.23 8.81
C GLU A 32 -2.32 2.47 8.44
N ASP A 33 -1.65 1.47 7.85
CA ASP A 33 -0.28 1.62 7.36
C ASP A 33 -0.16 2.75 6.34
N VAL A 34 -1.04 2.77 5.33
CA VAL A 34 -1.03 3.80 4.29
C VAL A 34 -1.22 5.19 4.90
N VAL A 35 -2.18 5.37 5.82
CA VAL A 35 -2.40 6.65 6.49
C VAL A 35 -1.19 7.07 7.32
N GLN A 36 -0.53 6.12 7.98
CA GLN A 36 0.69 6.38 8.74
C GLN A 36 1.83 6.86 7.82
N ASP A 37 2.04 6.21 6.69
CA ASP A 37 3.01 6.62 5.67
C ASP A 37 2.73 8.03 5.12
N VAL A 38 1.45 8.36 4.88
CA VAL A 38 1.06 9.71 4.47
C VAL A 38 1.41 10.73 5.54
N CYS A 39 1.13 10.46 6.81
CA CYS A 39 1.47 11.35 7.92
C CYS A 39 2.99 11.58 8.02
N LEU A 40 3.79 10.52 7.89
CA LEU A 40 5.25 10.62 7.87
C LEU A 40 5.75 11.45 6.68
N LYS A 41 5.19 11.25 5.49
CA LYS A 41 5.53 12.06 4.31
C LYS A 41 5.16 13.53 4.51
N ILE A 42 4.00 13.83 5.07
CA ILE A 42 3.62 15.22 5.41
C ILE A 42 4.65 15.85 6.36
N TRP A 43 5.09 15.12 7.39
CA TRP A 43 6.12 15.58 8.32
C TRP A 43 7.46 15.86 7.64
N HIS A 44 7.90 14.97 6.73
CA HIS A 44 9.16 15.13 6.02
C HIS A 44 9.14 16.30 5.02
N PHE A 45 8.00 16.55 4.37
CA PHE A 45 7.85 17.65 3.40
C PHE A 45 7.35 18.96 4.02
N ARG A 46 7.23 19.04 5.35
CA ARG A 46 6.61 20.15 6.07
C ARG A 46 7.22 21.53 5.82
N GLU A 47 8.51 21.60 5.52
CA GLU A 47 9.20 22.85 5.22
C GLU A 47 8.79 23.43 3.86
N ARG A 48 8.31 22.58 2.94
CA ARG A 48 7.85 23.00 1.60
C ARG A 48 6.38 23.42 1.58
N PHE A 49 5.59 23.02 2.57
CA PHE A 49 4.18 23.43 2.66
C PHE A 49 3.99 24.88 3.14
N SER A 50 5.05 25.54 3.61
CA SER A 50 5.04 26.99 3.88
C SER A 50 4.73 27.81 2.61
N GLU A 51 5.13 27.29 1.44
CA GLU A 51 4.98 27.95 0.14
C GLU A 51 3.71 27.51 -0.61
N PHE A 52 3.27 26.26 -0.43
CA PHE A 52 2.18 25.64 -1.20
C PHE A 52 1.02 25.25 -0.26
N GLN A 53 0.14 26.21 -0.04
CA GLN A 53 -1.01 26.15 0.87
C GLN A 53 -2.06 25.08 0.47
N ASN A 54 -1.84 23.78 0.69
CA ASN A 54 -2.93 22.81 0.94
C ASN A 54 -2.42 21.41 1.38
N VAL A 55 -2.22 21.21 2.69
CA VAL A 55 -1.79 19.90 3.24
C VAL A 55 -2.89 18.83 3.09
N GLU A 56 -4.17 19.23 3.09
CA GLU A 56 -5.31 18.33 2.96
C GLU A 56 -5.38 17.73 1.55
N ALA A 57 -5.31 18.57 0.51
CA ALA A 57 -5.30 18.11 -0.88
C ALA A 57 -4.10 17.20 -1.16
N TYR A 58 -2.93 17.54 -0.62
CA TYR A 58 -1.74 16.68 -0.68
C TYR A 58 -2.02 15.33 0.01
N GLY A 59 -2.53 15.34 1.25
CA GLY A 59 -2.85 14.13 2.00
C GLY A 59 -3.83 13.22 1.27
N THR A 60 -4.92 13.78 0.72
CA THR A 60 -5.92 13.02 -0.04
C THR A 60 -5.36 12.44 -1.34
N THR A 61 -4.47 13.17 -2.03
CA THR A 61 -3.83 12.64 -3.25
C THR A 61 -2.87 11.51 -2.89
N MET A 62 -2.05 11.70 -1.87
CA MET A 62 -1.07 10.71 -1.43
C MET A 62 -1.71 9.44 -0.90
N VAL A 63 -2.79 9.55 -0.12
CA VAL A 63 -3.48 8.36 0.42
C VAL A 63 -4.05 7.50 -0.71
N LYS A 64 -4.66 8.12 -1.74
CA LYS A 64 -5.18 7.40 -2.91
C LYS A 64 -4.06 6.66 -3.64
N ASN A 65 -2.96 7.36 -3.93
CA ASN A 65 -1.83 6.79 -4.68
C ASN A 65 -1.25 5.59 -3.92
N LEU A 66 -0.92 5.76 -2.64
CA LEU A 66 -0.33 4.69 -1.82
C LEU A 66 -1.29 3.52 -1.61
N SER A 67 -2.59 3.77 -1.45
CA SER A 67 -3.58 2.69 -1.36
C SER A 67 -3.67 1.89 -2.66
N ILE A 68 -3.67 2.56 -3.83
CA ILE A 68 -3.68 1.88 -5.13
C ILE A 68 -2.40 1.05 -5.31
N ASP A 69 -1.24 1.60 -4.95
CA ASP A 69 0.04 0.90 -5.05
C ASP A 69 0.07 -0.33 -4.14
N ARG A 70 -0.45 -0.23 -2.90
CA ARG A 70 -0.60 -1.37 -1.97
C ARG A 70 -1.47 -2.49 -2.55
N VAL A 71 -2.59 -2.14 -3.20
CA VAL A 71 -3.47 -3.13 -3.84
C VAL A 71 -2.78 -3.80 -5.02
N ARG A 72 -2.05 -3.03 -5.84
CA ARG A 72 -1.29 -3.55 -6.99
C ARG A 72 -0.16 -4.47 -6.56
N SER A 73 0.60 -4.12 -5.53
CA SER A 73 1.69 -4.95 -5.02
C SER A 73 1.16 -6.28 -4.49
N ARG A 74 0.04 -6.26 -3.74
CA ARG A 74 -0.60 -7.49 -3.25
C ARG A 74 -1.01 -8.41 -4.40
N LYS A 75 -1.61 -7.85 -5.45
CA LYS A 75 -2.03 -8.64 -6.61
C LYS A 75 -0.84 -9.25 -7.35
N SER A 76 0.24 -8.49 -7.57
CA SER A 76 1.48 -9.02 -8.19
C SER A 76 2.02 -10.22 -7.40
N SER A 77 2.09 -10.12 -6.08
CA SER A 77 2.56 -11.22 -5.23
C SER A 77 1.64 -12.45 -5.29
N THR A 78 0.33 -12.25 -5.41
CA THR A 78 -0.63 -13.36 -5.59
C THR A 78 -0.45 -14.03 -6.95
N ASP A 79 -0.37 -13.25 -8.04
CA ASP A 79 -0.22 -13.75 -9.40
C ASP A 79 1.11 -14.55 -9.54
N GLU A 80 2.22 -14.06 -8.97
CA GLU A 80 3.50 -14.78 -8.91
C GLU A 80 3.40 -16.12 -8.16
N MET A 81 2.68 -16.13 -7.03
CA MET A 81 2.51 -17.35 -6.25
C MET A 81 1.61 -18.39 -6.94
N GLU A 82 0.60 -17.94 -7.70
CA GLU A 82 -0.21 -18.81 -8.56
C GLU A 82 0.61 -19.43 -9.69
N LEU A 83 1.49 -18.66 -10.34
CA LEU A 83 2.39 -19.15 -11.38
C LEU A 83 3.35 -20.23 -10.85
N ILE A 84 3.99 -19.98 -9.69
CA ILE A 84 4.87 -20.96 -9.02
C ILE A 84 4.11 -22.27 -8.71
N ASN A 85 2.86 -22.16 -8.24
CA ASN A 85 2.03 -23.33 -7.93
C ASN A 85 1.61 -24.12 -9.18
N GLN A 86 1.45 -23.46 -10.33
CA GLN A 86 1.17 -24.14 -11.60
C GLN A 86 2.40 -24.90 -12.13
N GLU A 87 3.58 -24.32 -12.01
CA GLU A 87 4.85 -24.99 -12.34
C GLU A 87 5.15 -26.17 -11.41
N SER A 88 4.84 -26.06 -10.11
CA SER A 88 5.02 -27.19 -9.19
C SER A 88 4.01 -28.32 -9.42
N ASN A 89 2.80 -28.00 -9.88
CA ASN A 89 1.76 -28.99 -10.19
C ASN A 89 1.91 -29.64 -11.57
N THR A 90 2.80 -29.11 -12.43
CA THR A 90 3.30 -29.83 -13.61
C THR A 90 4.35 -30.86 -13.16
N SER A 91 3.95 -31.77 -12.28
CA SER A 91 4.70 -33.01 -12.09
C SER A 91 4.85 -33.69 -13.44
N LEU A 92 6.06 -34.17 -13.75
CA LEU A 92 6.29 -34.95 -14.97
C LEU A 92 5.18 -36.00 -15.10
N PRO A 93 4.56 -36.17 -16.27
CA PRO A 93 3.64 -37.27 -16.52
C PRO A 93 4.20 -38.55 -15.91
N ASP A 94 3.38 -39.34 -15.21
CA ASP A 94 3.88 -40.55 -14.51
C ASP A 94 4.60 -41.52 -15.47
N SER A 95 4.28 -41.45 -16.77
CA SER A 95 4.99 -42.15 -17.85
C SER A 95 6.45 -41.73 -18.03
N LEU A 96 6.85 -40.53 -17.61
CA LEU A 96 8.20 -39.99 -17.70
C LEU A 96 8.99 -40.11 -16.39
N LYS A 97 8.32 -40.28 -15.24
CA LYS A 97 8.99 -40.56 -13.95
C LYS A 97 9.76 -41.88 -13.99
N LEU A 98 9.23 -42.87 -14.72
CA LEU A 98 9.86 -44.18 -14.90
C LEU A 98 11.19 -44.14 -15.67
N PHE A 99 11.47 -43.07 -16.43
CA PHE A 99 12.70 -42.94 -17.22
C PHE A 99 13.85 -42.24 -16.48
N ILE A 100 13.59 -41.62 -15.33
CA ILE A 100 14.60 -40.86 -14.56
C ILE A 100 15.09 -41.67 -13.34
N GLU A 101 14.41 -42.75 -12.97
CA GLU A 101 14.83 -43.67 -11.89
C GLU A 101 15.65 -44.90 -12.36
N LEU A 102 16.16 -44.90 -13.60
CA LEU A 102 17.06 -45.93 -14.16
C LEU A 102 18.43 -45.33 -14.51
#